data_AF-E2B558-F1
#
_entry.id   AF-E2B558-F1
#
_cell.length_a   1.000
_cell.length_b   1.000
_cell.length_c   1.000
_cell.angle_alpha   90.00
_cell.angle_beta   90.00
_cell.angle_gamma   90.00
#
_symmetry.space_group_name_H-M   'P 1'
#
loop_
_entity.id
_entity.type
_entity.pdbx_description
1 polymer ?
#
loop_
_entity_poly.entity_id
_entity_poly.type
_entity_poly.pdbx_seq_one_letter_code
_entity_poly.pdbx_strand_id
1 'polypeptide(L)'
;DNPNAIAVQNFQVRFSVNVWCGMIDGMLIGPVILQNRMTGQSYFDFLQNTLPPQLEDISLATRRTIYFQHDGAPPHNTHLVAEHIDAVFSHRWIGGGETVQWPPRSPDLTPMDFCLWGWLKYEVYKTKVNTQDELFARVIAAVDQIR
;
A
#
# COMPACT_ATOMS: atom_id res chain seq x y z
N ASP A 1 3.17 14.26 -44.63
CA ASP A 1 3.40 14.36 -43.17
C ASP A 1 4.26 15.56 -42.83
N ASN A 2 3.83 16.37 -41.86
CA ASN A 2 4.56 17.57 -41.43
C ASN A 2 5.60 17.18 -40.38
N PRO A 3 6.92 17.26 -40.67
CA PRO A 3 7.97 16.91 -39.72
C PRO A 3 8.14 17.92 -38.57
N ASN A 4 7.41 19.04 -38.60
CA ASN A 4 7.44 20.11 -37.59
C ASN A 4 6.14 20.21 -36.77
N ALA A 5 5.34 19.14 -36.71
CA ALA A 5 4.20 19.11 -35.79
C ALA A 5 4.73 19.18 -34.34
N ILE A 6 4.59 20.35 -33.71
CA ILE A 6 4.84 20.53 -32.29
C ILE A 6 3.77 19.70 -31.58
N ALA A 7 4.12 18.48 -31.17
CA ALA A 7 3.34 17.76 -30.20
C ALA A 7 3.34 18.64 -28.94
N VAL A 8 2.18 19.22 -28.62
CA VAL A 8 1.98 19.88 -27.33
C VAL A 8 2.21 18.80 -26.28
N GLN A 9 3.44 18.72 -25.75
CA GLN A 9 3.70 18.04 -24.51
C GLN A 9 3.00 18.90 -23.46
N ASN A 10 1.71 18.62 -23.24
CA ASN A 10 0.99 19.11 -22.09
C ASN A 10 1.93 18.92 -20.90
N PHE A 11 2.27 20.03 -20.25
CA PHE A 11 2.99 20.04 -18.98
C PHE A 11 2.48 18.85 -18.17
N GLN A 12 3.36 17.89 -17.92
CA GLN A 12 3.00 16.64 -17.27
C GLN A 12 2.47 16.99 -15.88
N VAL A 13 1.14 17.05 -15.72
CA VAL A 13 0.54 17.17 -14.40
C VAL A 13 0.99 15.92 -13.66
N ARG A 14 1.95 16.09 -12.75
CA ARG A 14 2.51 15.00 -11.97
C ARG A 14 1.54 14.72 -10.83
N PHE A 15 0.57 13.87 -11.10
CA PHE A 15 -0.27 13.28 -10.05
C PHE A 15 0.37 11.98 -9.55
N SER A 16 0.10 11.66 -8.29
CA SER A 16 0.47 10.42 -7.63
C SER A 16 -0.67 9.98 -6.73
N VAL A 17 -0.77 8.68 -6.48
CA VAL A 17 -1.74 8.10 -5.56
C VAL A 17 -0.97 7.20 -4.59
N ASN A 18 -1.27 7.32 -3.30
CA ASN A 18 -0.78 6.37 -2.30
C ASN A 18 -1.80 5.25 -2.15
N VAL A 19 -1.35 4.01 -2.29
CA VAL A 19 -2.20 2.82 -2.23
C VAL A 19 -1.65 1.91 -1.16
N TRP A 20 -2.54 1.40 -0.31
CA TRP A 20 -2.24 0.33 0.62
C TRP A 20 -2.92 -0.96 0.14
N CYS A 21 -2.17 -2.05 0.21
CA CYS A 21 -2.67 -3.40 0.04
C CYS A 21 -2.02 -4.27 1.13
N GLY A 22 -2.72 -5.31 1.56
CA GLY A 22 -2.18 -6.33 2.47
C GLY A 22 -2.32 -7.71 1.84
N MET A 23 -1.50 -8.67 2.27
CA MET A 23 -1.62 -10.07 1.83
C MET A 23 -1.63 -10.99 3.03
N ILE A 24 -2.59 -11.91 3.10
CA ILE A 24 -2.74 -12.90 4.18
C ILE A 24 -3.16 -14.22 3.56
N ASP A 25 -2.41 -15.31 3.82
CA ASP A 25 -2.71 -16.66 3.32
C ASP A 25 -3.00 -16.74 1.81
N GLY A 26 -2.28 -15.93 1.00
CA GLY A 26 -2.46 -15.85 -0.46
C GLY A 26 -3.64 -14.99 -0.90
N MET A 27 -4.44 -14.46 0.03
CA MET A 27 -5.52 -13.51 -0.25
C MET A 27 -5.01 -12.08 -0.24
N LEU A 28 -5.45 -11.29 -1.22
CA LEU A 28 -5.15 -9.87 -1.31
C LEU A 28 -6.24 -9.04 -0.61
N ILE A 29 -5.81 -8.15 0.27
CA ILE A 29 -6.63 -7.22 1.05
C ILE A 29 -6.45 -5.80 0.49
N GLY A 30 -7.56 -5.09 0.32
CA GLY A 30 -7.59 -3.79 -0.35
C GLY A 30 -8.00 -3.90 -1.82
N PRO A 31 -7.63 -2.92 -2.67
CA PRO A 31 -6.75 -1.79 -2.37
C PRO A 31 -7.46 -0.72 -1.54
N VAL A 32 -6.72 -0.02 -0.68
CA VAL A 32 -7.19 1.17 0.03
C VAL A 32 -6.39 2.37 -0.45
N ILE A 33 -7.08 3.43 -0.87
CA ILE A 33 -6.42 4.69 -1.22
C ILE A 33 -6.13 5.49 0.03
N LEU A 34 -4.86 5.87 0.20
CA LEU A 34 -4.41 6.69 1.31
C LEU A 34 -4.26 8.15 0.86
N GLN A 35 -4.17 9.04 1.86
CA GLN A 35 -3.86 10.44 1.60
C GLN A 35 -2.50 10.59 0.90
N ASN A 36 -2.42 11.46 -0.11
CA ASN A 36 -1.20 11.68 -0.91
C ASN A 36 0.01 12.11 -0.07
N ARG A 37 -0.22 12.84 1.02
CA ARG A 37 0.81 13.17 2.01
C ARG A 37 0.56 12.36 3.28
N MET A 38 1.20 11.20 3.39
CA MET A 38 1.12 10.41 4.61
C MET A 38 1.93 11.04 5.75
N THR A 39 1.32 11.04 6.92
CA THR A 39 1.91 11.34 8.23
C THR A 39 1.67 10.15 9.16
N GLY A 40 2.37 10.11 10.30
CA GLY A 40 2.09 9.08 11.32
C GLY A 40 0.63 9.10 11.80
N GLN A 41 0.06 10.30 11.98
CA GLN A 41 -1.35 10.44 12.35
C GLN A 41 -2.30 9.89 11.29
N SER A 42 -2.16 10.28 10.02
CA SER A 42 -3.03 9.78 8.96
C SER A 42 -2.88 8.27 8.74
N TYR A 43 -1.70 7.71 9.00
CA TYR A 43 -1.49 6.26 8.94
C TYR A 43 -2.12 5.54 10.14
N PHE A 44 -1.98 6.09 11.34
CA PHE A 44 -2.71 5.62 12.53
C PHE A 44 -4.22 5.65 12.32
N ASP A 45 -4.77 6.74 11.78
CA ASP A 45 -6.21 6.86 11.51
C ASP A 45 -6.69 5.77 10.53
N PHE A 46 -5.87 5.47 9.51
CA PHE A 46 -6.10 4.35 8.60
C PHE A 46 -6.12 3.01 9.34
N LEU A 47 -5.10 2.72 10.16
CA LEU A 47 -5.00 1.46 10.92
C LEU A 47 -6.18 1.28 11.89
N GLN A 48 -6.60 2.35 12.54
CA GLN A 48 -7.66 2.30 13.54
C GLN A 48 -9.05 2.19 12.91
N ASN A 49 -9.31 2.91 11.81
CA ASN A 49 -10.68 3.14 11.34
C ASN A 49 -10.97 2.54 9.96
N THR A 50 -9.95 2.29 9.14
CA THR A 50 -10.13 1.83 7.76
C THR A 50 -9.68 0.38 7.56
N LEU A 51 -8.61 -0.04 8.24
CA LEU A 51 -8.09 -1.40 8.14
C LEU A 51 -9.04 -2.46 8.75
N PRO A 52 -9.68 -2.27 9.93
CA PRO A 52 -10.43 -3.36 10.56
C PRO A 52 -11.58 -3.92 9.70
N PRO A 53 -12.39 -3.09 9.01
CA PRO A 53 -13.40 -3.59 8.08
C PRO A 53 -12.82 -4.45 6.95
N GLN A 54 -11.61 -4.13 6.47
CA GLN A 54 -10.94 -4.90 5.41
C GLN A 54 -10.51 -6.30 5.88
N LEU A 55 -10.48 -6.54 7.19
CA LEU A 55 -10.09 -7.81 7.80
C LEU A 55 -11.31 -8.63 8.28
N GLU A 56 -12.54 -8.15 8.08
CA GLU A 56 -13.74 -8.83 8.57
C GLU A 56 -13.95 -10.21 7.93
N ASP A 57 -13.63 -10.34 6.64
CA ASP A 57 -13.71 -11.60 5.89
C ASP A 57 -12.62 -12.61 6.30
N ILE A 58 -11.62 -12.17 7.07
CA ILE A 58 -10.60 -13.06 7.59
C ILE A 58 -11.11 -13.76 8.84
N SER A 59 -10.94 -15.08 8.88
CA SER A 59 -11.38 -15.91 9.99
C SER A 59 -10.80 -15.39 11.32
N LEU A 60 -11.59 -15.49 12.39
CA LEU A 60 -11.13 -15.09 13.72
C LEU A 60 -9.90 -15.89 14.18
N ALA A 61 -9.80 -17.16 13.76
CA ALA A 61 -8.65 -18.00 14.06
C ALA A 61 -7.38 -17.44 13.42
N THR A 62 -7.43 -17.08 12.13
CA THR A 62 -6.33 -16.43 11.42
C THR A 62 -5.97 -15.09 12.05
N ARG A 63 -6.96 -14.20 12.26
CA ARG A 63 -6.72 -12.87 12.89
C ARG A 63 -6.08 -12.97 14.28
N ARG A 64 -6.35 -14.06 15.00
CA ARG A 64 -5.75 -14.33 16.32
C ARG A 64 -4.33 -14.85 16.25
N THR A 65 -3.73 -15.10 15.09
CA THR A 65 -2.37 -15.64 14.96
C THR A 65 -1.48 -14.88 13.98
N ILE A 66 -2.04 -14.02 13.13
CA ILE A 66 -1.27 -13.23 12.16
C ILE A 66 -0.25 -12.30 12.84
N TYR A 67 0.85 -12.09 12.11
CA TYR A 67 1.80 -11.01 12.37
C TYR A 67 1.51 -9.86 11.41
N PHE A 68 1.44 -8.65 11.93
CA PHE A 68 1.35 -7.45 11.08
C PHE A 68 2.76 -7.04 10.63
N GLN A 69 2.99 -6.94 9.33
CA GLN A 69 4.28 -6.51 8.78
C GLN A 69 4.10 -5.24 7.95
N HIS A 70 4.99 -4.27 8.15
CA HIS A 70 5.12 -3.08 7.30
C HIS A 70 6.59 -2.67 7.13
N ASP A 71 6.86 -1.84 6.13
CA ASP A 71 8.20 -1.32 5.87
C ASP A 71 8.57 -0.18 6.82
N GLY A 72 9.83 0.25 6.77
CA GLY A 72 10.37 1.32 7.59
C GLY A 72 10.07 2.73 7.08
N ALA A 73 8.98 2.98 6.36
CA ALA A 73 8.64 4.33 5.90
C ALA A 73 8.43 5.28 7.11
N PRO A 74 8.82 6.57 7.03
CA PRO A 74 8.74 7.48 8.17
C PRO A 74 7.36 7.56 8.87
N PRO A 75 6.21 7.56 8.16
CA PRO A 75 4.88 7.52 8.78
C PRO A 75 4.63 6.27 9.62
N HIS A 76 5.26 5.14 9.27
CA HIS A 76 5.05 3.85 9.92
C HIS A 76 5.82 3.73 11.25
N ASN A 77 6.90 4.50 11.41
CA ASN A 77 7.81 4.41 12.56
C ASN A 77 7.52 5.42 13.68
N THR A 78 6.30 5.96 13.74
CA THR A 78 5.92 6.84 14.86
C THR A 78 5.51 6.03 16.08
N HIS A 79 5.75 6.56 17.28
CA HIS A 79 5.39 5.90 18.54
C HIS A 79 3.89 5.56 18.60
N LEU A 80 3.04 6.51 18.19
CA LEU A 80 1.58 6.32 18.09
C LEU A 80 1.19 5.09 17.26
N VAL A 81 1.83 4.91 16.10
CA VAL A 81 1.57 3.77 15.20
C VAL A 81 2.07 2.48 15.83
N ALA A 82 3.26 2.50 16.44
CA ALA A 82 3.84 1.34 17.10
C ALA A 82 2.97 0.85 18.26
N GLU A 83 2.57 1.75 19.17
CA GLU A 83 1.69 1.42 20.31
C GLU A 83 0.35 0.85 19.85
N HIS A 84 -0.23 1.41 18.80
CA HIS A 84 -1.50 0.92 18.25
C HIS A 84 -1.38 -0.50 17.69
N ILE A 85 -0.38 -0.74 16.83
CA ILE A 85 -0.15 -2.07 16.24
C ILE A 85 0.17 -3.08 17.33
N ASP A 86 1.00 -2.70 18.31
CA ASP A 86 1.38 -3.56 19.41
C ASP A 86 0.16 -4.01 20.24
N ALA A 87 -0.75 -3.08 20.54
CA ALA A 87 -1.99 -3.36 21.23
C ALA A 87 -2.95 -4.25 20.41
N VAL A 88 -3.12 -3.96 19.11
CA VAL A 88 -4.07 -4.68 18.24
C VAL A 88 -3.60 -6.10 17.92
N PHE A 89 -2.30 -6.27 17.65
CA PHE A 89 -1.73 -7.54 17.22
C PHE A 89 -1.04 -8.31 18.37
N SER A 90 -1.11 -7.81 19.60
CA SER A 90 -0.57 -8.46 20.81
C SER A 90 0.92 -8.79 20.68
N HIS A 91 1.75 -7.78 20.39
CA HIS A 91 3.19 -7.90 20.12
C HIS A 91 3.58 -8.73 18.88
N ARG A 92 2.63 -9.10 18.02
CA ARG A 92 2.91 -9.84 16.77
C ARG A 92 2.97 -8.89 15.60
N TRP A 93 4.06 -8.14 15.52
CA TRP A 93 4.31 -7.29 14.38
C TRP A 93 5.79 -7.16 14.09
N ILE A 94 6.10 -6.84 12.83
CA ILE A 94 7.45 -6.73 12.29
C ILE A 94 7.56 -5.37 11.59
N GLY A 95 8.52 -4.55 12.01
CA GLY A 95 8.64 -3.17 11.55
C GLY A 95 9.75 -2.39 12.24
N GLY A 96 9.66 -1.06 12.23
CA GLY A 96 10.66 -0.16 12.82
C GLY A 96 10.55 0.06 14.34
N GLY A 97 10.14 -0.95 15.11
CA GLY A 97 10.02 -0.93 16.57
C GLY A 97 10.63 -2.16 17.25
N GLU A 98 10.79 -2.09 18.58
CA GLU A 98 11.72 -2.89 19.41
C GLU A 98 11.56 -4.43 19.37
N THR A 99 10.47 -4.98 18.82
CA THR A 99 10.17 -6.42 18.88
C THR A 99 10.90 -7.26 17.82
N VAL A 100 10.74 -6.94 16.53
CA VAL A 100 11.46 -7.59 15.42
C VAL A 100 11.79 -6.52 14.38
N GLN A 101 13.05 -6.13 14.33
CA GLN A 101 13.53 -5.09 13.43
C GLN A 101 13.54 -5.58 11.98
N TRP A 102 12.85 -4.84 11.11
CA TRP A 102 12.95 -5.07 9.67
C TRP A 102 14.31 -4.57 9.14
N PRO A 103 15.07 -5.38 8.38
CA PRO A 103 16.33 -4.94 7.83
C PRO A 103 16.12 -3.75 6.88
N PRO A 104 16.93 -2.67 7.00
CA PRO A 104 16.82 -1.52 6.11
C PRO A 104 16.99 -1.94 4.64
N ARG A 105 16.19 -1.35 3.74
CA ARG A 105 16.31 -1.52 2.28
C ARG A 105 16.23 -2.98 1.81
N SER A 106 15.35 -3.77 2.40
CA SER A 106 15.11 -5.18 2.01
C SER A 106 13.73 -5.35 1.35
N PRO A 107 13.50 -4.79 0.15
CA PRO A 107 12.24 -4.94 -0.58
C PRO A 107 12.02 -6.38 -1.08
N ASP A 108 13.10 -7.16 -1.20
CA ASP A 108 13.07 -8.59 -1.55
C ASP A 108 12.38 -9.46 -0.49
N LEU A 109 12.28 -8.97 0.74
CA LEU A 109 11.69 -9.70 1.86
C LEU A 109 10.19 -9.43 2.04
N THR A 110 9.60 -8.47 1.32
CA THR A 110 8.14 -8.28 1.30
C THR A 110 7.55 -8.81 -0.01
N PRO A 111 6.55 -9.71 0.02
CA PRO A 111 5.85 -10.13 -1.20
C PRO A 111 5.24 -8.95 -1.98
N MET A 112 4.91 -7.88 -1.25
CA MET A 112 4.35 -6.65 -1.79
C MET A 112 5.33 -5.90 -2.69
N ASP A 113 6.54 -5.66 -2.21
CA ASP A 113 7.58 -4.96 -2.96
C ASP A 113 8.23 -5.87 -4.01
N PHE A 114 8.40 -7.16 -3.71
CA PHE A 114 9.00 -8.12 -4.62
C PHE A 114 8.09 -8.44 -5.83
N CYS A 115 6.77 -8.57 -5.62
CA CYS A 115 5.84 -8.97 -6.69
C CYS A 115 4.77 -7.91 -6.99
N LEU A 116 3.91 -7.59 -6.02
CA LEU A 116 2.65 -6.88 -6.30
C LEU A 116 2.88 -5.52 -6.95
N TRP A 117 3.72 -4.67 -6.36
CA TRP A 117 3.90 -3.30 -6.85
C TRP A 117 4.56 -3.24 -8.23
N GLY A 118 5.44 -4.20 -8.55
CA GLY A 118 6.02 -4.33 -9.88
C GLY A 118 4.97 -4.69 -10.93
N TRP A 119 4.13 -5.69 -10.62
CA TRP A 119 3.05 -6.12 -11.50
C TRP A 119 1.98 -5.04 -11.69
N LEU A 120 1.53 -4.39 -10.61
CA LEU A 120 0.54 -3.30 -10.70
C LEU A 120 1.04 -2.14 -11.56
N LYS A 121 2.30 -1.75 -11.42
CA LYS A 121 2.90 -0.71 -12.28
C LYS A 121 2.90 -1.15 -13.74
N TYR A 122 3.27 -2.40 -14.03
CA TYR A 122 3.23 -2.93 -15.39
C TYR A 122 1.83 -2.84 -15.98
N GLU A 123 0.81 -3.32 -15.26
CA GLU A 123 -0.59 -3.32 -15.72
C GLU A 123 -1.18 -1.92 -15.90
N VAL A 124 -1.08 -1.07 -14.88
CA VAL A 124 -1.69 0.26 -14.86
C VAL A 124 -1.11 1.18 -15.94
N TYR A 125 0.21 1.08 -16.18
CA TYR A 125 0.94 1.92 -17.13
C TYR A 125 1.12 1.28 -18.51
N LYS A 126 0.42 0.17 -18.84
CA LYS A 126 0.39 -0.37 -20.22
C LYS A 126 0.00 0.68 -21.27
N THR A 127 -0.86 1.61 -20.89
CA THR A 127 -1.21 2.78 -21.69
C THR A 127 -1.06 4.05 -20.86
N LYS A 128 -0.90 5.19 -21.54
CA LYS A 128 -0.71 6.48 -20.88
C LYS A 128 -1.91 6.81 -19.98
N VAL A 129 -1.63 7.14 -18.72
CA VAL A 129 -2.60 7.64 -17.75
C VAL A 129 -2.52 9.18 -17.75
N ASN A 130 -3.67 9.85 -17.88
CA ASN A 130 -3.73 11.30 -18.05
C ASN A 130 -4.35 12.03 -16.84
N THR A 131 -5.05 11.31 -15.95
CA THR A 131 -5.65 11.90 -14.75
C THR A 131 -5.42 11.02 -13.52
N GLN A 132 -5.54 11.63 -12.33
CA GLN A 132 -5.48 10.90 -11.07
C GLN A 132 -6.66 9.91 -10.90
N ASP A 133 -7.86 10.29 -11.37
CA ASP A 133 -9.04 9.43 -11.31
C ASP A 133 -8.88 8.20 -12.20
N GLU A 134 -8.30 8.39 -13.40
CA GLU A 134 -7.95 7.28 -14.29
C GLU A 134 -6.90 6.36 -13.65
N LEU A 135 -5.89 6.94 -12.98
CA LEU A 135 -4.89 6.18 -12.25
C LEU A 135 -5.55 5.31 -11.16
N PHE A 136 -6.45 5.89 -10.38
CA PHE A 136 -7.18 5.17 -9.34
C PHE A 136 -8.03 4.04 -9.93
N ALA A 137 -8.87 4.34 -10.92
CA ALA A 137 -9.74 3.34 -11.54
C ALA A 137 -8.94 2.14 -12.09
N ARG A 138 -7.78 2.40 -12.69
CA ARG A 138 -6.89 1.33 -13.20
C ARG A 138 -6.23 0.53 -12.09
N VAL A 139 -5.82 1.16 -10.99
CA VAL A 139 -5.28 0.43 -9.83
C VAL A 139 -6.33 -0.53 -9.25
N ILE A 140 -7.57 -0.07 -9.06
CA ILE A 140 -8.67 -0.95 -8.60
C ILE A 140 -8.85 -2.10 -9.57
N ALA A 141 -9.04 -1.79 -10.86
CA ALA A 141 -9.29 -2.81 -11.87
C ALA A 141 -8.13 -3.81 -12.03
N ALA A 142 -6.89 -3.41 -11.78
CA ALA A 142 -5.74 -4.31 -11.78
C ALA A 142 -5.74 -5.20 -10.52
N VAL A 143 -5.97 -4.63 -9.33
CA VAL A 143 -6.04 -5.43 -8.10
C VAL A 143 -7.16 -6.47 -8.17
N ASP A 144 -8.34 -6.11 -8.68
CA ASP A 144 -9.48 -7.03 -8.82
C ASP A 144 -9.22 -8.21 -9.78
N GLN A 145 -8.22 -8.13 -10.66
CA GLN A 145 -7.85 -9.25 -11.55
C GLN A 145 -7.08 -10.37 -10.84
N ILE A 146 -6.47 -10.06 -9.70
CA ILE A 146 -5.56 -10.96 -8.96
C ILE A 146 -6.03 -11.20 -7.53
N ARG A 147 -7.25 -10.75 -7.21
CA ARG A 147 -7.87 -10.90 -5.90
C ARG A 147 -8.46 -12.29 -5.69
#